data_AF-A0AAN6PUJ6-F1
#
_entry.id   AF-A0AAN6PUJ6-F1
#
_cell.length_a   1.000
_cell.length_b   1.000
_cell.length_c   1.000
_cell.angle_alpha   90.00
_cell.angle_beta   90.00
_cell.angle_gamma   90.00
#
_symmetry.space_group_name_H-M   'P 1'
#
loop_
_entity.id
_entity.type
_entity.pdbx_description
1 polymer ?
#
loop_
_entity_poly.entity_id
_entity_poly.type
_entity_poly.pdbx_seq_one_letter_code
_entity_poly.pdbx_strand_id
1 'polypeptide(L)'
;MPGVLRRGGVALDIADRQNAHSMTLAVRGIVELFRAVKREDEVNRKILAFSVSHDHQSVRIYGHYPVITGKDTKYYRHPICKFDFTELDGKDKWTAYRFTKNVYDTWMPAHFKNICSAIDQLPSDLNFDVPPLSEATGLSQDVGNLMQSDASCASMPDERGSQSYRYYK
;
A
#
# COMPACT_ATOMS: atom_id res chain seq x y z
N MET A 1 -14.94 -28.15 17.76
CA MET A 1 -14.73 -26.68 17.77
C MET A 1 -15.17 -26.14 16.42
N PRO A 2 -16.23 -25.34 16.32
CA PRO A 2 -16.58 -24.72 15.04
C PRO A 2 -15.60 -23.58 14.77
N GLY A 3 -14.79 -23.73 13.72
CA GLY A 3 -13.86 -22.70 13.27
C GLY A 3 -14.62 -21.46 12.82
N VAL A 4 -14.23 -20.30 13.34
CA VAL A 4 -14.77 -19.01 12.91
C VAL A 4 -14.38 -18.80 11.45
N LEU A 5 -15.35 -18.95 10.54
CA LEU A 5 -15.21 -18.59 9.14
C LEU A 5 -15.03 -17.07 9.06
N ARG A 6 -13.79 -16.60 8.89
CA ARG A 6 -13.51 -15.20 8.55
C ARG A 6 -14.13 -14.92 7.18
N ARG A 7 -15.28 -14.24 7.17
CA ARG A 7 -15.95 -13.78 5.96
C ARG A 7 -15.03 -12.79 5.22
N GLY A 8 -14.67 -13.07 3.97
CA GLY A 8 -13.67 -12.31 3.18
C GLY A 8 -13.85 -10.78 3.19
N GLY A 9 -15.10 -10.31 3.23
CA GLY A 9 -15.41 -8.87 3.28
C GLY A 9 -14.81 -8.12 4.47
N VAL A 10 -14.74 -8.72 5.67
CA VAL A 10 -14.17 -8.06 6.86
C VAL A 10 -12.64 -7.90 6.71
N ALA A 11 -11.97 -8.92 6.15
CA ALA A 11 -10.53 -8.86 5.90
C ALA A 11 -10.20 -7.83 4.81
N LEU A 12 -11.03 -7.73 3.77
CA LEU A 12 -10.85 -6.77 2.69
C LEU A 12 -11.01 -5.32 3.16
N ASP A 13 -11.95 -5.05 4.08
CA ASP A 13 -12.13 -3.72 4.66
C ASP A 13 -10.97 -3.33 5.60
N ILE A 14 -10.35 -4.30 6.29
CA ILE A 14 -9.13 -4.08 7.07
C ILE A 14 -7.97 -3.69 6.14
N ALA A 15 -7.77 -4.43 5.04
CA ALA A 15 -6.77 -4.11 4.03
C ALA A 15 -7.00 -2.71 3.43
N ASP A 16 -8.25 -2.36 3.10
CA ASP A 16 -8.60 -1.02 2.59
C ASP A 16 -8.24 0.11 3.57
N ARG A 17 -8.32 -0.13 4.89
CA ARG A 17 -7.94 0.85 5.92
C ARG A 17 -6.43 0.98 6.05
N GLN A 18 -5.70 -0.15 6.09
CA GLN A 18 -4.24 -0.16 6.14
C GLN A 18 -3.66 0.52 4.90
N ASN A 19 -4.17 0.18 3.72
CA ASN A 19 -3.80 0.81 2.46
C ASN A 19 -4.08 2.32 2.47
N ALA A 20 -5.25 2.75 2.94
CA ALA A 20 -5.55 4.18 3.04
C ALA A 20 -4.58 4.92 3.97
N HIS A 21 -4.19 4.32 5.09
CA HIS A 21 -3.22 4.90 6.02
C HIS A 21 -1.83 5.01 5.38
N SER A 22 -1.28 3.91 4.86
CA SER A 22 0.05 3.91 4.22
C SER A 22 0.13 4.86 3.03
N MET A 23 -0.90 4.89 2.18
CA MET A 23 -0.92 5.79 1.02
C MET A 23 -1.08 7.25 1.45
N THR A 24 -1.80 7.55 2.54
CA THR A 24 -1.88 8.92 3.08
C THR A 24 -0.49 9.41 3.51
N LEU A 25 0.31 8.58 4.18
CA LEU A 25 1.68 8.93 4.57
C LEU A 25 2.57 9.18 3.33
N ALA A 26 2.49 8.32 2.32
CA ALA A 26 3.25 8.47 1.08
C ALA A 26 2.87 9.76 0.34
N VAL A 27 1.57 10.01 0.14
CA VAL A 27 1.05 11.22 -0.52
C VAL A 27 1.43 12.46 0.27
N ARG A 28 1.38 12.41 1.61
CA ARG A 28 1.82 13.49 2.49
C ARG A 28 3.29 13.83 2.28
N GLY A 29 4.18 12.84 2.26
CA GLY A 29 5.61 13.07 2.02
C GLY A 29 5.87 13.76 0.67
N ILE A 30 5.16 13.35 -0.38
CA ILE A 30 5.26 14.01 -1.70
C ILE A 30 4.75 15.46 -1.63
N VAL A 31 3.63 15.72 -0.96
CA VAL A 31 3.11 17.09 -0.82
C VAL A 31 4.09 17.98 -0.04
N GLU A 32 4.67 17.48 1.04
CA GLU A 32 5.65 18.22 1.85
C GLU A 32 6.90 18.53 1.02
N LEU A 33 7.40 17.57 0.23
CA LEU A 33 8.49 17.77 -0.73
C LEU A 33 8.17 18.89 -1.73
N PHE A 34 7.00 18.83 -2.39
CA PHE A 34 6.63 19.81 -3.41
C PHE A 34 6.37 21.20 -2.81
N ARG A 35 5.86 21.28 -1.58
CA ARG A 35 5.73 22.54 -0.84
C ARG A 35 7.08 23.18 -0.52
N ALA A 36 8.08 22.37 -0.14
CA ALA A 36 9.42 22.89 0.18
C ALA A 36 10.04 23.63 -1.01
N VAL A 37 9.69 23.24 -2.24
CA VAL A 37 10.16 23.86 -3.48
C VAL A 37 9.09 24.75 -4.16
N LYS A 38 7.99 25.09 -3.46
CA LYS A 38 6.91 25.96 -3.95
C LYS A 38 6.23 25.49 -5.25
N ARG A 39 6.09 24.17 -5.41
CA ARG A 39 5.49 23.50 -6.58
C ARG A 39 4.25 22.69 -6.20
N GLU A 40 3.59 23.01 -5.09
CA GLU A 40 2.43 22.27 -4.59
C GLU A 40 1.25 22.20 -5.58
N ASP A 41 1.12 23.17 -6.48
CA ASP A 41 0.08 23.18 -7.52
C ASP A 41 0.24 22.03 -8.54
N GLU A 42 1.45 21.52 -8.74
CA GLU A 42 1.70 20.39 -9.64
C GLU A 42 1.10 19.07 -9.12
N VAL A 43 0.95 18.96 -7.80
CA VAL A 43 0.46 17.75 -7.13
C VAL A 43 -0.98 17.90 -6.62
N ASN A 44 -1.50 19.12 -6.56
CA ASN A 44 -2.87 19.38 -6.12
C ASN A 44 -3.89 18.65 -7.00
N ARG A 45 -4.76 17.84 -6.38
CA ARG A 45 -5.78 17.01 -7.04
C ARG A 45 -5.23 15.99 -8.05
N LYS A 46 -3.93 15.69 -8.03
CA LYS A 46 -3.33 14.63 -8.85
C LYS A 46 -3.25 13.33 -8.05
N ILE A 47 -3.46 12.20 -8.74
CA ILE A 47 -3.21 10.89 -8.13
C ILE A 47 -1.70 10.71 -7.99
N LEU A 48 -1.24 10.54 -6.75
CA LEU A 48 0.17 10.37 -6.41
C LEU A 48 0.49 8.97 -5.88
N ALA A 49 -0.52 8.16 -5.59
CA ALA A 49 -0.31 6.77 -5.18
C ALA A 49 -1.52 5.90 -5.54
N PHE A 50 -1.30 4.60 -5.64
CA PHE A 50 -2.35 3.61 -5.86
C PHE A 50 -2.30 2.54 -4.79
N SER A 51 -3.46 2.00 -4.42
CA SER A 51 -3.55 0.81 -3.57
C SER A 51 -4.45 -0.23 -4.19
N VAL A 52 -4.06 -1.49 -4.05
CA VAL A 52 -4.85 -2.66 -4.46
C VAL A 52 -5.12 -3.50 -3.22
N SER A 53 -6.39 -3.79 -2.97
CA SER A 53 -6.83 -4.73 -1.94
C SER A 53 -7.54 -5.88 -2.62
N HIS A 54 -7.33 -7.11 -2.15
CA HIS A 54 -7.97 -8.29 -2.70
C HIS A 54 -8.29 -9.34 -1.64
N ASP A 55 -9.26 -10.19 -1.92
CA ASP A 55 -9.48 -11.46 -1.24
C ASP A 55 -9.57 -12.61 -2.27
N HIS A 56 -10.10 -13.75 -1.87
CA HIS A 56 -10.27 -14.92 -2.73
C HIS A 56 -11.19 -14.73 -3.96
N GLN A 57 -11.94 -13.62 -4.05
CA GLN A 57 -12.94 -13.37 -5.09
C GLN A 57 -12.91 -11.94 -5.61
N SER A 58 -12.69 -10.96 -4.73
CA SER A 58 -12.82 -9.55 -5.07
C SER A 58 -11.48 -8.81 -5.14
N VAL A 59 -11.40 -7.83 -6.02
CA VAL A 59 -10.30 -6.83 -6.09
C VAL A 59 -10.88 -5.42 -6.01
N ARG A 60 -10.21 -4.54 -5.27
CA ARG A 60 -10.51 -3.10 -5.18
C ARG A 60 -9.24 -2.29 -5.43
N ILE A 61 -9.31 -1.35 -6.36
CA ILE A 61 -8.22 -0.46 -6.75
C ILE A 61 -8.63 0.98 -6.45
N TYR A 62 -7.76 1.71 -5.76
CA TYR A 62 -7.96 3.13 -5.44
C TYR A 62 -6.75 3.96 -5.89
N GLY A 63 -7.02 5.18 -6.36
CA GLY A 63 -6.02 6.24 -6.50
C GLY A 63 -6.12 7.21 -5.33
N HIS A 64 -4.98 7.64 -4.79
CA HIS A 64 -4.88 8.54 -3.64
C HIS A 64 -4.33 9.89 -4.09
N TYR A 65 -4.97 10.97 -3.64
CA TYR A 65 -4.65 12.32 -4.07
C TYR A 65 -4.83 13.34 -2.94
N PRO A 66 -4.03 14.42 -2.93
CA PRO A 66 -4.22 15.52 -2.01
C PRO A 66 -5.16 16.58 -2.59
N VAL A 67 -5.83 17.33 -1.73
CA VAL A 67 -6.46 18.62 -2.05
C VAL A 67 -5.81 19.67 -1.18
N ILE A 68 -5.15 20.62 -1.82
CA ILE A 68 -4.35 21.66 -1.17
C ILE A 68 -5.14 22.96 -1.19
N THR A 69 -5.23 23.64 -0.04
CA THR A 69 -5.92 24.93 0.11
C THR A 69 -5.10 25.80 1.06
N GLY A 70 -4.26 26.68 0.48
CA GLY A 70 -3.26 27.42 1.26
C GLY A 70 -2.33 26.46 2.00
N LYS A 71 -2.26 26.62 3.34
CA LYS A 71 -1.42 25.77 4.21
C LYS A 71 -2.06 24.43 4.55
N ASP A 72 -3.36 24.27 4.34
CA ASP A 72 -4.06 23.03 4.66
C ASP A 72 -3.98 22.02 3.51
N THR A 73 -3.84 20.75 3.85
CA THR A 73 -3.91 19.63 2.91
C THR A 73 -4.84 18.57 3.44
N LYS A 74 -5.78 18.12 2.59
CA LYS A 74 -6.65 16.99 2.86
C LYS A 74 -6.31 15.84 1.92
N TYR A 75 -6.40 14.61 2.40
CA TYR A 75 -6.05 13.41 1.63
C TYR A 75 -7.30 12.60 1.34
N TYR A 76 -7.47 12.22 0.08
CA TYR A 76 -8.64 11.50 -0.40
C TYR A 76 -8.22 10.30 -1.22
N ARG A 77 -9.14 9.33 -1.32
CA ARG A 77 -9.03 8.20 -2.26
C ARG A 77 -10.20 8.21 -3.22
N HIS A 78 -9.95 7.86 -4.47
CA HIS A 78 -10.95 7.68 -5.51
C HIS A 78 -10.97 6.20 -5.92
N PRO A 79 -12.13 5.50 -5.87
CA PRO A 79 -12.24 4.14 -6.38
C PRO A 79 -12.06 4.14 -7.89
N ILE A 80 -11.02 3.47 -8.37
CA ILE A 80 -10.75 3.32 -9.81
C ILE A 80 -11.50 2.10 -10.34
N CYS A 81 -11.47 0.99 -9.60
CA CYS A 81 -12.09 -0.26 -10.01
C CYS A 81 -12.46 -1.11 -8.79
N LYS A 82 -13.58 -1.83 -8.87
CA LYS A 82 -14.00 -2.86 -7.91
C LYS A 82 -14.70 -3.96 -8.69
N PHE A 83 -14.22 -5.20 -8.58
CA PHE A 83 -14.78 -6.32 -9.35
C PHE A 83 -14.54 -7.65 -8.64
N ASP A 84 -15.39 -8.63 -8.97
CA ASP A 84 -15.20 -10.04 -8.63
C ASP A 84 -14.53 -10.75 -9.81
N PHE A 85 -13.37 -11.37 -9.59
CA PHE A 85 -12.62 -12.05 -10.64
C PHE A 85 -13.01 -13.52 -10.84
N THR A 86 -13.93 -14.03 -10.03
CA THR A 86 -14.53 -15.37 -10.18
C THR A 86 -15.83 -15.33 -10.98
N GLU A 87 -16.44 -14.15 -11.11
CA GLU A 87 -17.60 -13.94 -11.98
C GLU A 87 -17.24 -14.05 -13.47
N LEU A 88 -18.26 -14.33 -14.30
CA LEU A 88 -18.18 -14.38 -15.76
C LEU A 88 -17.03 -15.24 -16.31
N ASP A 89 -16.81 -16.42 -15.71
CA ASP A 89 -15.75 -17.36 -16.08
C ASP A 89 -14.33 -16.76 -16.02
N GLY A 90 -14.12 -15.81 -15.09
CA GLY A 90 -12.81 -15.21 -14.86
C GLY A 90 -12.35 -14.21 -15.92
N LYS A 91 -13.29 -13.63 -16.67
CA LYS A 91 -13.02 -12.62 -17.70
C LYS A 91 -12.10 -11.48 -17.23
N ASP A 92 -12.25 -11.04 -15.98
CA ASP A 92 -11.50 -9.92 -15.39
C ASP A 92 -10.26 -10.35 -14.58
N LYS A 93 -9.89 -11.64 -14.61
CA LYS A 93 -8.78 -12.20 -13.83
C LYS A 93 -7.44 -11.47 -14.03
N TRP A 94 -7.20 -10.93 -15.23
CA TRP A 94 -5.96 -10.24 -15.58
C TRP A 94 -6.03 -8.72 -15.41
N THR A 95 -7.17 -8.16 -15.02
CA THR A 95 -7.38 -6.71 -14.96
C THR A 95 -6.46 -6.06 -13.92
N ALA A 96 -6.37 -6.63 -12.71
CA ALA A 96 -5.48 -6.12 -11.67
C ALA A 96 -4.00 -6.22 -12.06
N TYR A 97 -3.60 -7.34 -12.67
CA TYR A 97 -2.23 -7.54 -13.16
C TYR A 97 -1.86 -6.50 -14.22
N ARG A 98 -2.72 -6.30 -15.23
CA ARG A 98 -2.49 -5.32 -16.30
C ARG A 98 -2.44 -3.90 -15.74
N PHE A 99 -3.32 -3.57 -14.79
CA PHE A 99 -3.28 -2.28 -14.10
C PHE A 99 -1.95 -2.06 -13.40
N THR A 100 -1.52 -2.99 -12.54
CA THR A 100 -0.25 -2.91 -11.80
C THR A 100 0.93 -2.80 -12.76
N LYS A 101 0.95 -3.60 -13.83
CA LYS A 101 1.99 -3.51 -14.86
C LYS A 101 2.04 -2.12 -15.50
N ASN A 102 0.91 -1.55 -15.88
CA ASN A 102 0.85 -0.20 -16.45
C ASN A 102 1.28 0.88 -15.45
N VAL A 103 1.00 0.70 -14.16
CA VAL A 103 1.51 1.59 -13.10
C VAL A 103 3.03 1.60 -13.13
N TYR A 104 3.70 0.44 -13.16
CA TYR A 104 5.16 0.37 -13.19
C TYR A 104 5.79 0.75 -14.53
N ASP A 105 5.20 0.33 -15.64
CA ASP A 105 5.80 0.51 -16.97
C ASP A 105 5.59 1.93 -17.51
N THR A 106 4.49 2.60 -17.14
CA THR A 106 4.10 3.89 -17.72
C THR A 106 4.04 5.02 -16.69
N TRP A 107 3.33 4.83 -15.58
CA TRP A 107 3.08 5.92 -14.64
C TRP A 107 4.27 6.18 -13.70
N MET A 108 4.86 5.12 -13.15
CA MET A 108 5.94 5.19 -12.16
C MET A 108 7.19 5.92 -12.67
N PRO A 109 7.66 5.71 -13.92
CA PRO A 109 8.85 6.42 -14.41
C PRO A 109 8.63 7.93 -14.49
N ALA A 110 7.44 8.37 -14.93
CA ALA A 110 7.09 9.78 -14.97
C ALA A 110 6.96 10.36 -13.55
N HIS A 111 6.32 9.63 -12.64
CA HIS A 111 6.17 10.06 -11.25
C HIS A 111 7.52 10.17 -10.52
N PHE A 112 8.39 9.18 -10.68
CA PHE A 112 9.75 9.17 -10.14
C PHE A 112 10.56 10.35 -10.66
N LYS A 113 10.52 10.64 -11.97
CA LYS A 113 11.19 11.80 -12.56
C LYS A 113 10.70 13.12 -11.94
N ASN A 114 9.40 13.25 -11.69
CA ASN A 114 8.83 14.44 -11.06
C ASN A 114 9.33 14.60 -9.61
N ILE A 115 9.42 13.50 -8.85
CA ILE A 115 9.99 13.50 -7.49
C ILE A 115 11.47 13.92 -7.52
N CYS A 116 12.29 13.30 -8.39
CA CYS A 116 13.70 13.68 -8.54
C CYS A 116 13.85 15.17 -8.89
N SER A 117 13.04 15.66 -9.83
CA SER A 117 13.04 17.08 -10.19
C SER A 117 12.73 18.01 -9.01
N ALA A 118 11.87 17.60 -8.07
CA ALA A 118 11.61 18.37 -6.87
C ALA A 118 12.79 18.27 -5.87
N ILE A 119 13.38 17.08 -5.70
CA ILE A 119 14.55 16.86 -4.85
C ILE A 119 15.74 17.71 -5.31
N ASP A 120 16.01 17.76 -6.61
CA ASP A 120 17.13 18.51 -7.20
C ASP A 120 17.02 20.04 -6.97
N GLN A 121 15.84 20.52 -6.60
CA GLN A 121 15.56 21.94 -6.33
C GLN A 121 15.50 22.25 -4.82
N LEU A 122 15.74 21.26 -3.96
CA LEU A 122 15.75 21.47 -2.52
C LEU A 122 16.92 22.40 -2.12
N PRO A 123 16.67 23.39 -1.25
CA PRO A 123 17.74 24.17 -0.62
C PRO A 123 18.70 23.26 0.16
N SER A 124 20.00 23.55 0.06
CA SER A 124 21.04 22.79 0.77
C SER A 124 21.00 22.95 2.31
N ASP A 125 20.23 23.92 2.81
CA ASP A 125 20.09 24.31 4.22
C ASP A 125 18.77 23.87 4.87
N LEU A 126 18.00 22.99 4.22
CA LEU A 126 16.75 22.47 4.80
C LEU A 126 17.00 21.67 6.08
N ASN A 127 16.39 22.10 7.19
CA ASN A 127 16.31 21.32 8.41
C ASN A 127 15.08 20.39 8.35
N PHE A 128 15.33 19.08 8.29
CA PHE A 128 14.30 18.01 8.33
C PHE A 128 14.05 17.47 9.73
N ASP A 129 14.59 18.10 10.78
CA ASP A 129 14.39 17.67 12.15
C ASP A 129 12.89 17.59 12.47
N VAL A 130 12.45 16.38 12.72
CA VAL A 130 11.12 16.11 13.28
C VAL A 130 11.21 16.49 14.76
N PRO A 131 10.43 17.47 15.25
CA PRO A 131 10.37 17.73 16.69
C PRO A 131 10.03 16.43 17.41
N PRO A 132 10.73 16.09 18.51
CA PRO A 132 10.42 14.90 19.28
C PRO A 132 8.93 14.89 19.58
N LEU A 133 8.25 13.80 19.21
CA LEU A 133 6.86 13.58 19.57
C LEU A 133 6.78 13.69 21.10
N SER A 134 6.17 14.76 21.62
CA SER A 134 5.98 14.89 23.07
C SER A 134 5.34 13.60 23.58
N GLU A 135 5.93 13.00 24.61
CA GLU A 135 5.56 11.73 25.24
C GLU A 135 4.20 11.81 25.97
N ALA A 136 3.17 12.29 25.29
CA ALA A 136 1.81 12.43 25.79
C ALA A 136 0.83 11.81 24.78
N THR A 137 1.06 10.55 24.43
CA THR A 137 0.00 9.61 24.04
C THR A 137 0.62 8.21 23.95
N GLY A 138 0.30 7.34 24.92
CA GLY A 138 0.83 5.99 25.06
C GLY A 138 0.42 5.03 23.93
N LEU A 139 1.03 5.17 22.75
CA LEU A 139 0.80 4.31 21.58
C LEU A 139 2.04 3.48 21.17
N SER A 140 3.11 3.51 21.98
CA SER A 140 4.41 2.90 21.63
C SER A 140 4.44 1.36 21.62
N GLN A 141 3.36 0.64 21.95
CA GLN A 141 3.40 -0.82 22.05
C GLN A 141 2.95 -1.57 20.78
N ASP A 142 2.33 -0.91 19.81
CA ASP A 142 1.65 -1.65 18.72
C ASP A 142 2.47 -1.76 17.41
N VAL A 143 3.56 -1.00 17.28
CA VAL A 143 4.39 -1.02 16.06
C VAL A 143 5.31 -2.25 16.01
N GLY A 144 5.74 -2.76 17.17
CA GLY A 144 6.60 -3.95 17.27
C GLY A 144 5.89 -5.26 16.92
N ASN A 145 4.57 -5.31 17.03
CA ASN A 145 3.80 -6.53 16.80
C ASN A 145 3.52 -6.82 15.32
N LEU A 146 3.57 -5.81 14.45
CA LEU A 146 3.27 -5.97 13.02
C LEU A 146 4.40 -6.63 12.23
N MET A 147 5.65 -6.57 12.71
CA MET A 147 6.82 -7.15 12.04
C MET A 147 7.10 -8.60 12.47
N GLN A 148 6.49 -9.10 13.54
CA GLN A 148 6.72 -10.48 14.04
C GLN A 148 5.69 -11.50 13.53
N SER A 149 4.53 -11.07 13.01
CA SER A 149 3.48 -11.99 12.56
C SER A 149 3.76 -12.68 11.22
N ASP A 150 4.71 -12.20 10.42
CA ASP A 150 5.03 -12.78 9.10
C ASP A 150 6.21 -13.78 9.12
N ALA A 151 6.86 -13.99 10.28
CA ALA A 151 8.01 -14.89 10.41
C ALA A 151 7.69 -16.29 10.96
N SER A 152 6.44 -16.56 11.38
CA SER A 152 6.05 -17.86 11.96
C SER A 152 5.14 -18.68 11.04
N CYS A 153 5.62 -19.04 9.85
CA CYS A 153 5.01 -20.12 9.05
C CYS A 153 6.04 -21.07 8.41
N ALA A 154 7.31 -21.03 8.82
CA ALA A 154 8.34 -21.93 8.30
C ALA A 154 9.09 -22.66 9.41
N SER A 155 8.43 -23.65 10.01
CA SER A 155 9.12 -24.70 10.78
C SER A 155 8.29 -25.98 10.79
N MET A 156 8.48 -26.82 9.78
CA MET A 156 8.12 -28.25 9.88
C MET A 156 9.26 -28.98 10.59
N PRO A 157 8.98 -29.86 11.57
CA PRO A 157 10.00 -30.70 12.18
C PRO A 157 10.43 -31.82 11.22
N ASP A 158 11.74 -32.07 11.21
CA ASP A 158 12.41 -33.17 10.52
C ASP A 158 12.14 -34.48 11.27
N GLU A 159 11.34 -35.39 10.70
CA GLU A 159 11.28 -36.78 11.15
C GLU A 159 11.84 -37.71 10.06
N ARG A 160 13.07 -38.15 10.32
CA ARG A 160 13.74 -39.23 9.61
C ARG A 160 13.22 -40.58 10.14
N GLY A 161 12.34 -41.22 9.38
CA GLY A 161 11.90 -42.59 9.63
C GLY A 161 11.96 -43.43 8.35
N SER A 162 13.00 -44.24 8.23
CA SER A 162 13.21 -45.22 7.15
C SER A 162 12.01 -46.16 6.97
N GLN A 163 11.52 -46.33 5.73
CA GLN A 163 11.08 -47.64 5.23
C GLN A 163 10.99 -47.66 3.70
N SER A 164 11.70 -48.63 3.13
CA SER A 164 11.65 -49.06 1.73
C SER A 164 10.21 -49.46 1.35
N TYR A 165 9.77 -49.22 0.10
CA TYR A 165 9.33 -50.29 -0.83
C TYR A 165 9.04 -49.74 -2.24
N ARG A 166 9.86 -50.25 -3.18
CA ARG A 166 9.69 -50.56 -4.61
C ARG A 166 8.58 -49.92 -5.48
N TYR A 167 9.06 -49.46 -6.65
CA TYR A 167 8.42 -49.35 -7.98
C TYR A 167 7.24 -50.30 -8.26
N TYR A 168 6.21 -49.79 -8.97
CA TYR A 168 5.80 -50.25 -10.30
C TYR A 168 4.95 -49.17 -11.03
N LYS A 169 5.10 -49.20 -12.37
CA LYS A 169 4.46 -48.46 -13.48
C LYS A 169 3.26 -47.55 -13.23
#